data_AF-A0A0A9WIA8-F1
#
_entry.id   AF-A0A0A9WIA8-F1
#
_cell.length_a   1.000
_cell.length_b   1.000
_cell.length_c   1.000
_cell.angle_alpha   90.00
_cell.angle_beta   90.00
_cell.angle_gamma   90.00
#
_symmetry.space_group_name_H-M   'P 1'
#
loop_
_entity.id
_entity.type
_entity.pdbx_description
1 polymer ?
#
loop_
_entity_poly.entity_id
_entity_poly.type
_entity_poly.pdbx_seq_one_letter_code
_entity_poly.pdbx_strand_id
1 'polypeptide(L)'
;MLPSSPSSPSSSDLVTSEYVGCSSSNNSNNINELILIVDPTTEEAAAAATLLTIAVTAEGQVCAIEKREGSGVSLAVIEKCIGMAIALAPSMLTAMQTAMIEHEQGRERLIKSQFL
;
A
#
# COMPACT_ATOMS: atom_id res chain seq x y z
N MET A 1 -52.57 -18.51 26.00
CA MET A 1 -52.75 -17.50 27.06
C MET A 1 -51.36 -17.00 27.47
N LEU A 2 -51.18 -15.67 27.42
CA LEU A 2 -49.96 -14.84 27.62
C LEU A 2 -49.31 -14.99 29.03
N PRO A 3 -48.05 -14.53 29.30
CA PRO A 3 -47.43 -13.21 29.01
C PRO A 3 -46.11 -13.27 28.21
N SER A 4 -45.70 -12.31 27.37
CA SER A 4 -45.38 -10.87 27.57
C SER A 4 -44.14 -10.59 28.44
N SER A 5 -43.01 -10.32 27.75
CA SER A 5 -41.71 -9.64 28.02
C SER A 5 -41.23 -9.26 29.45
N PRO A 6 -39.90 -9.21 29.66
CA PRO A 6 -39.17 -7.92 29.68
C PRO A 6 -37.81 -7.96 28.94
N SER A 7 -37.51 -7.08 27.98
CA SER A 7 -36.77 -5.80 28.11
C SER A 7 -35.42 -5.85 28.87
N SER A 8 -34.33 -5.80 28.07
CA SER A 8 -33.00 -5.17 28.27
C SER A 8 -32.21 -5.31 29.59
N PRO A 9 -30.88 -5.50 29.46
CA PRO A 9 -29.89 -4.62 30.09
C PRO A 9 -28.89 -4.12 29.01
N SER A 10 -28.80 -2.82 28.75
CA SER A 10 -28.11 -1.74 29.50
C SER A 10 -26.68 -1.50 28.99
N SER A 11 -26.56 -0.42 28.23
CA SER A 11 -25.48 0.57 28.21
C SER A 11 -24.06 0.10 28.55
N SER A 12 -23.22 0.05 27.52
CA SER A 12 -21.95 0.78 27.55
C SER A 12 -21.68 1.28 26.12
N ASP A 13 -22.22 2.46 25.86
CA ASP A 13 -21.87 3.30 24.74
C ASP A 13 -20.36 3.65 24.75
N LEU A 14 -19.88 4.03 23.56
CA LEU A 14 -18.73 4.89 23.29
C LEU A 14 -17.34 4.24 23.30
N VAL A 15 -16.97 3.64 22.17
CA VAL A 15 -15.74 4.11 21.51
C VAL A 15 -16.16 4.73 20.18
N THR A 16 -16.58 5.98 20.25
CA THR A 16 -16.38 6.92 19.15
C THR A 16 -14.87 6.97 18.95
N SER A 17 -14.33 6.19 18.01
CA SER A 17 -13.03 6.54 17.46
C SER A 17 -13.29 7.81 16.67
N GLU A 18 -13.08 8.94 17.33
CA GLU A 18 -13.11 10.25 16.74
C GLU A 18 -12.27 10.20 15.46
N TYR A 19 -12.93 10.27 14.30
CA TYR A 19 -12.30 10.83 13.12
C TYR A 19 -12.02 12.29 13.46
N VAL A 20 -10.87 12.56 14.07
CA VAL A 20 -10.36 13.92 14.24
C VAL A 20 -10.01 14.41 12.85
N GLY A 21 -10.98 15.06 12.22
CA GLY A 21 -10.75 15.91 11.06
C GLY A 21 -9.74 16.98 11.44
N CYS A 22 -8.56 16.94 10.84
CA CYS A 22 -7.55 17.96 11.07
C CYS A 22 -8.03 19.25 10.39
N SER A 23 -8.50 20.19 11.20
CA SER A 23 -8.90 21.52 10.78
C SER A 23 -7.67 22.31 10.33
N SER A 24 -7.75 22.88 9.13
CA SER A 24 -6.75 23.77 8.54
C SER A 24 -6.53 24.99 9.44
N SER A 25 -5.38 25.04 10.10
CA SER A 25 -4.86 26.25 10.75
C SER A 25 -3.71 26.77 9.92
N ASN A 26 -3.91 27.92 9.25
CA ASN A 26 -2.86 28.67 8.59
C ASN A 26 -1.85 29.14 9.64
N ASN A 27 -0.71 28.47 9.73
CA ASN A 27 0.44 28.93 10.49
C ASN A 27 1.69 28.70 9.62
N SER A 28 2.34 29.79 9.21
CA SER A 28 3.54 29.82 8.38
C SER A 28 4.76 29.33 9.19
N ASN A 29 4.75 28.04 9.48
CA ASN A 29 5.85 27.32 10.11
C ASN A 29 6.53 26.48 9.02
N ASN A 30 7.86 26.44 8.99
CA ASN A 30 8.66 25.67 8.04
C ASN A 30 8.27 24.18 8.14
N ILE A 31 7.28 23.74 7.35
CA ILE A 31 6.84 22.35 7.35
C ILE A 31 7.94 21.59 6.63
N ASN A 32 8.69 20.79 7.36
CA ASN A 32 9.63 19.83 6.77
C ASN A 32 8.81 18.91 5.86
N GLU A 33 8.77 19.23 4.57
CA GLU A 33 8.05 18.47 3.56
C GLU A 33 8.70 17.08 3.47
N LEU A 34 7.89 16.03 3.66
CA LEU A 34 8.38 14.67 3.58
C LEU A 34 8.76 14.37 2.12
N ILE A 35 10.02 13.95 1.92
CA ILE A 35 10.51 13.50 0.62
C ILE A 35 10.08 12.05 0.42
N LEU A 36 9.48 11.77 -0.73
CA LEU A 36 9.07 10.42 -1.13
C LEU A 36 10.13 9.79 -2.03
N ILE A 37 10.60 8.60 -1.63
CA ILE A 37 11.55 7.78 -2.38
C ILE A 37 10.89 6.43 -2.69
N VAL A 38 11.06 5.94 -3.92
CA VAL A 38 10.55 4.63 -4.38
C VAL A 38 11.72 3.66 -4.47
N ASP A 39 11.50 2.43 -4.03
CA ASP A 39 12.53 1.37 -3.97
C ASP A 39 13.81 1.84 -3.24
N PRO A 40 13.68 2.26 -1.97
CA PRO A 40 14.83 2.77 -1.22
C PRO A 40 15.86 1.68 -0.99
N THR A 41 17.13 2.07 -1.04
CA THR A 41 18.23 1.24 -0.57
C THR A 41 18.13 0.97 0.93
N THR A 42 18.93 0.03 1.44
CA THR A 42 18.93 -0.31 2.87
C THR A 42 19.27 0.88 3.77
N GLU A 43 20.20 1.74 3.34
CA GLU A 43 20.59 2.96 4.06
C GLU A 43 19.47 4.01 4.04
N GLU A 44 18.83 4.22 2.88
CA GLU A 44 17.71 5.15 2.74
C GLU A 44 16.49 4.70 3.55
N ALA A 45 16.19 3.40 3.54
CA ALA A 45 15.09 2.82 4.31
C ALA A 45 15.33 2.93 5.83
N ALA A 46 16.58 2.83 6.28
CA ALA A 46 16.94 3.03 7.69
C ALA A 46 16.87 4.51 8.12
N ALA A 47 17.14 5.44 7.20
CA ALA A 47 17.03 6.87 7.44
C ALA A 47 15.60 7.43 7.27
N ALA A 48 14.69 6.66 6.66
CA ALA A 48 13.32 7.09 6.40
C ALA A 48 12.51 7.28 7.69
N ALA A 49 11.70 8.35 7.72
CA ALA A 49 10.82 8.63 8.86
C ALA A 49 9.67 7.61 9.01
N THR A 50 9.29 6.95 7.92
CA THR A 50 8.25 5.92 7.83
C THR A 50 8.40 5.17 6.52
N LEU A 51 8.00 3.90 6.50
CA LEU A 51 7.92 3.08 5.28
C LEU A 51 6.47 2.80 4.94
N LEU A 52 6.14 2.85 3.65
CA LEU A 52 4.80 2.59 3.12
C LEU A 52 4.89 1.53 2.03
N THR A 53 4.11 0.46 2.18
CA THR A 53 3.96 -0.60 1.18
C THR A 53 2.57 -0.51 0.58
N ILE A 54 2.50 -0.50 -0.75
CA ILE A 54 1.23 -0.48 -1.50
C ILE A 54 1.26 -1.64 -2.46
N ALA A 55 0.31 -2.56 -2.29
CA ALA A 55 0.12 -3.67 -3.18
C ALA A 55 -0.98 -3.33 -4.20
N VAL A 56 -0.65 -3.51 -5.48
CA VAL A 56 -1.51 -3.16 -6.61
C VAL A 56 -1.65 -4.39 -7.52
N THR A 57 -2.86 -4.65 -8.01
CA THR A 57 -3.12 -5.71 -8.99
C THR A 57 -2.65 -5.31 -10.39
N ALA A 58 -2.69 -6.25 -11.33
CA ALA A 58 -2.29 -5.97 -12.71
C ALA A 58 -3.18 -4.93 -13.42
N GLU A 59 -4.42 -4.79 -12.95
CA GLU A 59 -5.42 -3.86 -13.44
C GLU A 59 -5.32 -2.48 -12.78
N GLY A 60 -4.36 -2.27 -11.87
CA GLY A 60 -4.19 -1.00 -11.17
C GLY A 60 -5.09 -0.83 -9.95
N GLN A 61 -5.66 -1.91 -9.41
CA GLN A 61 -6.48 -1.84 -8.20
C GLN A 61 -5.60 -2.01 -6.95
N VAL A 62 -5.82 -1.20 -5.93
CA VAL A 62 -5.12 -1.35 -4.64
C VAL A 62 -5.72 -2.51 -3.87
N CYS A 63 -4.89 -3.50 -3.51
CA CYS A 63 -5.33 -4.64 -2.71
C CYS A 63 -4.93 -4.53 -1.23
N ALA A 64 -3.80 -3.88 -0.93
CA ALA A 64 -3.37 -3.64 0.45
C ALA A 64 -2.51 -2.37 0.55
N ILE A 65 -2.61 -1.71 1.70
CA ILE A 65 -1.74 -0.59 2.08
C ILE A 65 -1.26 -0.87 3.50
N GLU A 66 0.05 -0.90 3.70
CA GLU A 66 0.68 -1.07 5.00
C GLU A 66 1.62 0.10 5.26
N LYS A 67 1.35 0.85 6.33
CA LYS A 67 2.28 1.84 6.87
C LYS A 67 2.99 1.21 8.05
N ARG A 68 4.33 1.12 8.00
CA ARG A 68 5.13 0.70 9.15
C ARG A 68 5.17 1.83 10.20
N GLU A 69 5.46 1.47 11.44
CA GLU A 69 5.69 2.42 12.54
C GLU A 69 6.61 3.58 12.12
N GLY A 70 6.36 4.77 12.66
CA GLY A 70 7.07 5.99 12.26
C GLY A 70 6.17 7.23 12.27
N SER A 71 6.63 8.30 11.62
CA SER A 71 5.92 9.59 11.61
C SER A 71 4.54 9.52 10.95
N GLY A 72 3.69 10.51 11.25
CA GLY A 72 2.39 10.67 10.59
C GLY A 72 2.57 11.06 9.12
N VAL A 73 1.81 10.40 8.23
CA VAL A 73 1.78 10.69 6.80
C VAL A 73 0.39 11.22 6.46
N SER A 74 0.32 12.31 5.68
CA SER A 74 -0.97 12.85 5.26
C SER A 74 -1.63 11.95 4.21
N LEU A 75 -2.97 11.96 4.17
CA LEU A 75 -3.73 11.21 3.17
C LEU A 75 -3.31 11.58 1.75
N ALA A 76 -3.08 12.86 1.47
CA ALA A 76 -2.64 13.34 0.17
C ALA A 76 -1.31 12.70 -0.28
N VAL A 77 -0.38 12.45 0.64
CA VAL A 77 0.88 11.75 0.33
C VAL A 77 0.61 10.28 0.04
N ILE A 78 -0.29 9.63 0.78
CA ILE A 78 -0.67 8.22 0.53
C ILE A 78 -1.32 8.09 -0.85
N GLU A 79 -2.26 8.97 -1.20
CA GLU A 79 -2.91 9.00 -2.52
C GLU A 79 -1.89 9.21 -3.65
N LYS A 80 -0.91 10.10 -3.44
CA LYS A 80 0.21 10.27 -4.39
C LYS A 80 1.01 8.97 -4.54
N CYS A 81 1.32 8.27 -3.45
CA CYS A 81 2.03 7.00 -3.51
C CYS A 81 1.22 5.92 -4.26
N ILE A 82 -0.10 5.86 -4.04
CA ILE A 82 -1.00 4.96 -4.77
C ILE A 82 -0.94 5.25 -6.27
N GLY A 83 -1.06 6.53 -6.67
CA GLY A 83 -1.00 6.93 -8.06
C GLY A 83 0.32 6.51 -8.73
N MET A 84 1.44 6.66 -8.04
CA MET A 84 2.75 6.21 -8.55
C MET A 84 2.85 4.69 -8.65
N ALA A 85 2.35 3.94 -7.66
CA ALA A 85 2.36 2.47 -7.68
C ALA A 85 1.55 1.92 -8.87
N ILE A 86 0.36 2.49 -9.11
CA ILE A 86 -0.48 2.16 -10.27
C ILE A 86 0.24 2.48 -11.59
N ALA A 87 0.92 3.64 -11.67
CA ALA A 87 1.66 4.03 -12.87
C ALA A 87 2.88 3.13 -13.14
N LEU A 88 3.52 2.59 -12.10
CA LEU A 88 4.69 1.70 -12.20
C LEU A 88 4.31 0.26 -12.58
N ALA A 89 3.14 -0.22 -12.15
CA ALA A 89 2.72 -1.60 -12.30
C ALA A 89 2.82 -2.16 -13.74
N PRO A 90 2.39 -1.45 -14.81
CA PRO A 90 2.49 -1.97 -16.18
C PRO A 90 3.93 -2.23 -16.64
N SER A 91 4.88 -1.38 -16.24
CA SER A 91 6.29 -1.55 -16.56
C SER A 91 6.86 -2.80 -15.91
N MET A 92 6.54 -3.02 -14.64
CA MET A 92 6.97 -4.21 -13.90
C MET A 92 6.38 -5.50 -14.48
N LEU A 93 5.11 -5.50 -14.85
CA LEU A 93 4.46 -6.66 -15.50
C LEU A 93 5.10 -7.00 -16.84
N THR A 94 5.43 -6.00 -17.64
CA THR A 94 6.10 -6.20 -18.94
C THR A 94 7.47 -6.84 -18.76
N ALA A 95 8.24 -6.38 -17.77
CA ALA A 95 9.55 -6.96 -17.44
C ALA A 95 9.42 -8.42 -16.99
N MET A 96 8.43 -8.74 -16.15
CA MET A 96 8.16 -10.11 -15.70
C MET A 96 7.77 -11.02 -16.87
N GLN A 97 6.86 -10.59 -17.74
CA GLN A 97 6.43 -11.36 -18.90
C GLN A 97 7.59 -11.64 -19.86
N THR A 98 8.44 -10.64 -20.09
CA THR A 98 9.63 -10.78 -20.94
C THR A 98 10.58 -11.83 -20.37
N ALA A 99 10.89 -11.74 -19.07
CA ALA A 99 11.74 -12.72 -18.40
C ALA A 99 11.15 -14.14 -18.44
N MET A 100 9.83 -14.29 -18.30
CA MET A 100 9.15 -15.59 -18.42
C MET A 100 9.30 -16.19 -19.82
N ILE A 101 9.13 -15.37 -20.86
CA ILE A 101 9.29 -15.81 -22.26
C ILE A 101 10.73 -16.26 -22.53
N GLU A 102 11.71 -15.48 -22.08
CA GLU A 102 13.13 -15.82 -22.25
C GLU A 102 13.50 -17.12 -21.53
N HIS A 103 12.99 -17.31 -20.32
CA HIS A 103 13.19 -18.54 -19.55
C HIS A 103 12.61 -19.77 -20.27
N GLU A 104 11.38 -19.65 -20.77
CA GLU A 104 10.70 -20.74 -21.48
C GLU A 104 11.43 -21.13 -22.78
N GLN A 105 11.88 -20.13 -23.54
CA GLN A 105 12.69 -20.37 -24.73
C GLN A 105 14.01 -21.08 -24.38
N GLY A 106 14.65 -20.70 -23.27
CA GLY A 106 15.83 -21.38 -22.76
C GLY A 106 15.56 -22.85 -22.44
N ARG A 107 14.46 -23.12 -21.73
CA ARG A 107 14.02 -24.47 -21.37
C ARG A 107 13.77 -25.34 -22.62
N GLU A 108 13.08 -24.80 -23.63
CA GLU A 108 12.83 -25.52 -24.87
C GLU A 108 14.11 -25.84 -25.65
N ARG A 109 15.06 -24.88 -25.73
CA ARG A 109 16.34 -25.09 -26.41
C ARG A 109 17.14 -26.22 -25.78
N LEU A 110 17.19 -26.26 -24.45
CA LEU A 110 17.89 -27.32 -23.70
C LEU A 110 17.26 -28.69 -23.97
N ILE A 111 15.93 -28.79 -23.91
CA ILE A 111 15.22 -30.04 -24.21
C ILE A 111 15.53 -30.48 -25.64
N LYS A 112 15.37 -29.59 -26.63
CA LYS A 112 15.65 -29.90 -28.04
C LYS A 112 17.10 -30.36 -28.24
N SER A 113 18.07 -29.78 -27.53
CA SER A 113 19.48 -30.16 -27.62
C SER A 113 19.82 -31.53 -27.03
N GLN A 114 18.96 -32.10 -26.18
CA GLN A 114 19.19 -33.41 -25.56
C GLN A 114 18.74 -34.59 -26.45
N PHE A 115 17.84 -34.33 -27.41
CA PHE A 115 17.25 -35.35 -28.28
C PHE A 115 17.73 -35.26 -29.74
N LEU A 116 18.73 -34.41 -30.01
CA LEU A 116 19.45 -34.25 -31.28
C LEU A 116 20.87 -34.76 -31.10
#